data_AF-A0A7Y7YJB7-F1
#
_entry.id   AF-A0A7Y7YJB7-F1
#
_cell.length_a   1.000
_cell.length_b   1.000
_cell.length_c   1.000
_cell.angle_alpha   90.00
_cell.angle_beta   90.00
_cell.angle_gamma   90.00
#
_symmetry.space_group_name_H-M   'P 1'
#
loop_
_entity.id
_entity.type
_entity.pdbx_description
1 polymer ?
#
loop_
_entity_poly.entity_id
_entity_poly.type
_entity_poly.pdbx_seq_one_letter_code
_entity_poly.pdbx_strand_id
1 'polypeptide(L)'
;ARRGSAASRRILIGLGWLVFALFLLLPLLIVVTQGLKNGLGAFFTAILEPDALSALKLTVIAVAISVPLNLVFGVSAAWCVSKYSFRGKSILVTLIDLPFSVSPVIAGLVYVLMFGAQGFFGPWLQDHDIQIVFA
;
A
#
# COMPACT_ATOMS: atom_id res chain seq x y z
N ALA A 1 11.43 17.41 38.01
CA ALA A 1 11.05 16.19 37.27
C ALA A 1 10.14 15.33 38.16
N ARG A 2 8.81 15.45 38.02
CA ARG A 2 7.85 14.68 38.84
C ARG A 2 7.91 13.20 38.42
N ARG A 3 8.62 12.38 39.18
CA ARG A 3 8.51 10.92 39.13
C ARG A 3 7.09 10.56 39.59
N GLY A 4 6.16 10.37 38.65
CA GLY A 4 4.85 9.82 38.97
C GLY A 4 5.00 8.48 39.69
N SER A 5 4.14 8.22 40.68
CA SER A 5 4.11 6.95 41.41
C SER A 5 4.15 5.76 40.45
N ALA A 6 4.85 4.68 40.83
CA ALA A 6 4.93 3.46 40.03
C ALA A 6 3.53 2.91 39.66
N ALA A 7 2.53 3.18 40.50
CA ALA A 7 1.13 2.86 40.23
C ALA A 7 0.54 3.68 39.07
N SER A 8 0.74 5.00 39.05
CA SER A 8 0.26 5.87 37.97
C SER A 8 0.84 5.45 36.62
N ARG A 9 2.16 5.16 36.56
CA ARG A 9 2.81 4.68 35.34
C ARG A 9 2.21 3.37 34.83
N ARG A 10 1.94 2.40 35.72
CA ARG A 10 1.32 1.12 35.34
C ARG A 10 -0.11 1.31 34.82
N ILE A 11 -0.88 2.21 35.42
CA ILE A 11 -2.25 2.54 34.95
C ILE A 11 -2.20 3.17 33.56
N LEU A 12 -1.33 4.15 33.33
CA LEU A 12 -1.16 4.79 32.01
C LEU A 12 -0.76 3.78 30.93
N ILE A 13 0.16 2.86 31.25
CA ILE A 13 0.56 1.78 30.33
C ILE A 13 -0.61 0.82 30.08
N GLY A 14 -1.31 0.38 31.14
CA GLY A 14 -2.46 -0.51 31.02
C GLY A 14 -3.59 0.10 30.20
N LEU A 15 -3.87 1.39 30.38
CA LEU A 15 -4.85 2.12 29.58
C LEU A 15 -4.42 2.22 28.11
N GLY A 16 -3.13 2.47 27.84
CA GLY A 16 -2.60 2.47 26.47
C GLY A 16 -2.78 1.12 25.79
N TRP A 17 -2.49 0.03 26.48
CA TRP A 17 -2.73 -1.33 25.98
C TRP A 17 -4.22 -1.62 25.78
N LEU A 18 -5.09 -1.14 26.67
CA LEU A 18 -6.53 -1.30 26.54
C LEU A 18 -7.04 -0.60 25.27
N VAL A 19 -6.64 0.65 25.04
CA VAL A 19 -7.02 1.41 23.84
C VAL A 19 -6.50 0.73 22.59
N PHE A 20 -5.22 0.30 22.58
CA PHE A 20 -4.64 -0.46 21.47
C PHE A 20 -5.43 -1.74 21.19
N ALA A 21 -5.75 -2.52 22.22
CA ALA A 21 -6.52 -3.76 22.07
C ALA A 21 -7.92 -3.50 21.53
N LEU A 22 -8.60 -2.44 22.00
CA LEU A 22 -9.97 -2.14 21.62
C LEU A 22 -10.07 -1.58 20.20
N PHE A 23 -9.12 -0.74 19.76
CA PHE A 23 -9.16 -0.11 18.44
C PHE A 23 -8.48 -0.93 17.34
N LEU A 24 -7.48 -1.74 17.66
CA LEU A 24 -6.69 -2.46 16.66
C LEU A 24 -6.91 -3.97 16.74
N LEU A 25 -6.78 -4.58 17.92
CA LEU A 25 -6.90 -6.04 18.05
C LEU A 25 -8.35 -6.51 17.92
N LEU A 26 -9.31 -5.79 18.48
CA LEU A 26 -10.72 -6.21 18.48
C LEU A 26 -11.31 -6.26 17.06
N PRO A 27 -11.17 -5.23 16.18
CA PRO A 27 -11.64 -5.34 14.80
C PRO A 27 -10.96 -6.46 14.03
N LEU A 28 -9.65 -6.66 14.25
CA LEU A 28 -8.90 -7.75 13.61
C LEU A 28 -9.46 -9.12 14.02
N LEU A 29 -9.73 -9.33 15.31
CA LEU A 29 -10.36 -10.55 15.81
C LEU A 29 -11.77 -10.75 15.25
N ILE A 30 -12.55 -9.67 15.13
CA ILE A 30 -13.87 -9.73 14.50
C ILE A 30 -13.74 -10.17 13.05
N VAL A 31 -12.84 -9.57 12.26
CA VAL A 31 -12.64 -9.96 10.85
C VAL A 31 -12.24 -11.42 10.72
N VAL A 32 -11.31 -11.90 11.55
CA VAL A 32 -10.87 -13.31 11.52
C VAL A 32 -12.01 -14.24 11.90
N THR A 33 -12.68 -13.98 13.03
CA THR A 33 -13.80 -14.82 13.48
C THR A 33 -14.94 -14.80 12.48
N GLN A 34 -15.27 -13.64 11.91
CA GLN A 34 -16.34 -13.44 10.92
C GLN A 34 -16.03 -14.12 9.58
N GLY A 35 -14.77 -14.07 9.13
CA GLY A 35 -14.33 -14.81 7.95
C GLY A 35 -14.35 -16.32 8.14
N LEU A 36 -14.13 -16.82 9.36
CA LEU A 36 -14.17 -18.24 9.69
C LEU A 36 -15.52 -18.72 10.26
N LYS A 37 -16.56 -17.87 10.29
CA LYS A 37 -17.89 -18.22 10.85
C LYS A 37 -18.51 -19.46 10.22
N ASN A 38 -18.28 -19.65 8.91
CA ASN A 38 -18.80 -20.79 8.14
C ASN A 38 -17.88 -22.02 8.18
N GLY A 39 -16.86 -22.02 9.05
CA GLY A 39 -15.86 -23.07 9.17
C GLY A 39 -14.69 -22.94 8.18
N LEU A 40 -13.64 -23.72 8.43
CA LEU A 40 -12.43 -23.73 7.58
C LEU A 40 -12.72 -24.25 6.16
N GLY A 41 -13.71 -25.14 6.01
CA GLY A 41 -14.11 -25.66 4.69
C GLY A 41 -14.59 -24.56 3.75
N ALA A 42 -15.48 -23.67 4.22
CA ALA A 42 -15.97 -22.54 3.43
C ALA A 42 -14.86 -21.54 3.07
N PHE A 43 -13.86 -21.36 3.94
CA PHE A 43 -12.69 -20.54 3.67
C PHE A 43 -11.85 -21.11 2.51
N PHE A 44 -11.57 -22.41 2.51
CA PHE A 44 -10.86 -23.05 1.39
C PHE A 44 -11.66 -22.99 0.09
N THR A 45 -12.98 -23.18 0.14
CA THR A 45 -13.84 -23.03 -1.04
C THR A 45 -13.79 -21.61 -1.61
N ALA A 46 -13.83 -20.58 -0.74
CA ALA A 46 -13.73 -19.18 -1.17
C ALA A 46 -12.38 -18.84 -1.80
N ILE A 47 -11.28 -19.41 -1.32
CA ILE A 47 -9.95 -19.22 -1.93
C ILE A 47 -9.82 -19.93 -3.27
N LEU A 48 -10.46 -21.09 -3.42
CA LEU A 48 -10.43 -21.89 -4.65
C LEU A 48 -11.41 -21.39 -5.71
N GLU A 49 -12.22 -20.38 -5.40
CA GLU A 49 -13.13 -19.76 -6.35
C GLU A 49 -12.34 -19.15 -7.52
N PRO A 50 -12.77 -19.34 -8.79
CA PRO A 50 -12.02 -18.90 -9.96
C PRO A 50 -11.65 -17.40 -9.93
N ASP A 51 -12.55 -16.57 -9.41
CA ASP A 51 -12.34 -15.13 -9.30
C ASP A 51 -11.27 -14.79 -8.25
N ALA A 52 -11.29 -15.48 -7.10
CA ALA A 52 -10.30 -15.32 -6.05
C ALA A 52 -8.89 -15.74 -6.52
N LEU A 53 -8.80 -16.87 -7.24
CA LEU A 53 -7.54 -17.33 -7.83
C LEU A 53 -7.03 -16.36 -8.91
N SER A 54 -7.92 -15.82 -9.74
CA SER A 54 -7.55 -14.84 -10.77
C SER A 54 -7.03 -13.54 -10.15
N ALA A 55 -7.72 -13.02 -9.13
CA ALA A 55 -7.27 -11.85 -8.38
C ALA A 55 -5.93 -12.09 -7.67
N LEU A 56 -5.75 -13.27 -7.07
CA LEU A 56 -4.48 -13.65 -6.43
C LEU A 56 -3.34 -13.72 -7.45
N LYS A 57 -3.57 -14.35 -8.61
CA LYS A 57 -2.58 -14.46 -9.69
C LYS A 57 -2.17 -13.08 -10.21
N LEU A 58 -3.13 -12.19 -10.45
CA LEU A 58 -2.85 -10.80 -10.86
C LEU A 58 -2.01 -10.07 -9.82
N THR A 59 -2.37 -10.20 -8.54
CA THR A 59 -1.62 -9.59 -7.44
C THR A 59 -0.19 -10.13 -7.36
N VAL A 60 -0.01 -11.44 -7.48
CA VAL A 60 1.31 -12.08 -7.45
C VAL A 60 2.17 -11.63 -8.63
N ILE A 61 1.61 -11.56 -9.85
CA ILE A 61 2.33 -11.06 -11.02
C ILE A 61 2.73 -9.59 -10.82
N ALA A 62 1.81 -8.76 -10.33
CA ALA A 62 2.09 -7.35 -10.05
C ALA A 62 3.20 -7.19 -9.02
N VAL A 63 3.19 -7.97 -7.92
CA VAL A 63 4.25 -7.97 -6.91
C VAL A 63 5.57 -8.47 -7.48
N ALA A 64 5.55 -9.56 -8.26
CA ALA A 64 6.74 -10.15 -8.85
C ALA A 64 7.48 -9.18 -9.80
N ILE A 65 6.75 -8.28 -10.46
CA ILE A 65 7.34 -7.25 -11.34
C ILE A 65 7.71 -6.00 -10.54
N SER A 66 6.79 -5.50 -9.71
CA SER A 66 6.93 -4.23 -9.00
C SER A 66 8.03 -4.25 -7.94
N VAL A 67 8.17 -5.35 -7.19
CA VAL A 67 9.15 -5.43 -6.09
C VAL A 67 10.59 -5.38 -6.60
N PRO A 68 11.02 -6.18 -7.59
CA PRO A 68 12.38 -6.09 -8.13
C PRO A 68 12.68 -4.73 -8.76
N LEU A 69 11.73 -4.14 -9.49
CA LEU A 69 11.92 -2.81 -10.07
C LEU A 69 12.10 -1.75 -8.97
N ASN A 70 11.24 -1.75 -7.94
CA ASN A 70 11.38 -0.85 -6.79
C ASN A 70 12.69 -1.07 -6.05
N LEU A 71 13.15 -2.31 -5.93
CA LEU A 71 14.43 -2.62 -5.30
C LEU A 71 15.59 -2.03 -6.12
N VAL A 72 15.64 -2.27 -7.43
CA VAL A 72 16.73 -1.77 -8.29
C VAL A 72 16.75 -0.25 -8.32
N PHE A 73 15.63 0.39 -8.62
CA PHE A 73 15.56 1.85 -8.71
C PHE A 73 15.65 2.54 -7.34
N GLY A 74 14.99 1.99 -6.33
CA GLY A 74 14.98 2.52 -4.97
C GLY A 74 16.37 2.45 -4.33
N VAL A 75 17.07 1.31 -4.44
CA VAL A 75 18.44 1.17 -3.92
C VAL A 75 19.40 2.07 -4.70
N SER A 76 19.27 2.16 -6.02
CA SER A 76 20.11 3.05 -6.83
C SER A 76 19.92 4.52 -6.45
N ALA A 77 18.68 4.97 -6.25
CA ALA A 77 18.36 6.32 -5.81
C ALA A 77 18.87 6.58 -4.38
N ALA A 78 18.64 5.67 -3.45
CA ALA A 78 19.11 5.77 -2.07
C ALA A 78 20.65 5.82 -2.00
N TRP A 79 21.34 5.03 -2.82
CA TRP A 79 22.81 5.06 -2.95
C TRP A 79 23.30 6.41 -3.47
N CYS A 80 22.65 6.94 -4.51
CA CYS A 80 22.99 8.24 -5.09
C CYS A 80 22.85 9.37 -4.06
N VAL A 81 21.73 9.41 -3.34
CA VAL A 81 21.43 10.43 -2.32
C VAL A 81 22.33 10.29 -1.09
N SER A 82 22.64 9.08 -0.64
CA SER A 82 23.47 8.88 0.57
C SER A 82 24.95 9.17 0.33
N LYS A 83 25.51 8.72 -0.80
CA LYS A 83 26.96 8.77 -1.05
C LYS A 83 27.44 10.02 -1.76
N TYR A 84 26.59 10.69 -2.55
CA TYR A 84 26.97 11.86 -3.35
C TYR A 84 26.27 13.15 -2.88
N SER A 85 26.98 14.28 -3.02
CA SER A 85 26.46 15.62 -2.80
C SER A 85 26.48 16.41 -4.12
N PHE A 86 25.36 16.44 -4.83
CA PHE A 86 25.18 17.16 -6.09
C PHE A 86 24.12 18.27 -5.96
N ARG A 87 24.21 19.31 -6.80
CA ARG A 87 23.36 20.52 -6.71
C ARG A 87 21.85 20.22 -6.86
N GLY A 88 21.48 19.17 -7.58
CA GLY A 88 20.09 18.72 -7.78
C GLY A 88 19.55 17.73 -6.74
N LYS A 89 20.31 17.43 -5.68
CA LYS A 89 19.96 16.39 -4.70
C LYS A 89 18.62 16.64 -4.01
N SER A 90 18.33 17.89 -3.66
CA SER A 90 17.07 18.25 -3.01
C SER A 90 15.86 17.93 -3.88
N ILE A 91 15.93 18.16 -5.19
CA ILE A 91 14.83 17.88 -6.12
C ILE A 91 14.57 16.38 -6.19
N LEU A 92 15.64 15.57 -6.27
CA LEU A 92 15.50 14.12 -6.31
C LEU A 92 14.84 13.58 -5.03
N VAL A 93 15.25 14.07 -3.86
CA VAL A 93 14.64 13.67 -2.57
C VAL A 93 13.17 14.06 -2.52
N THR A 94 12.81 15.29 -2.92
CA THR A 94 11.41 15.71 -2.97
C THR A 94 10.58 14.84 -3.91
N LEU A 95 11.11 14.46 -5.09
CA LEU A 95 10.40 13.56 -6.02
C LEU A 95 10.18 12.16 -5.44
N ILE A 96 11.12 11.65 -4.64
CA ILE A 96 10.99 10.36 -3.96
C ILE A 96 9.94 10.42 -2.84
N ASP A 97 9.87 11.54 -2.11
CA ASP A 97 8.95 11.72 -0.98
C ASP A 97 7.53 12.16 -1.42
N LEU A 98 7.41 12.75 -2.61
CA LEU A 98 6.16 13.23 -3.19
C LEU A 98 5.03 12.19 -3.19
N PRO A 99 5.21 10.95 -3.70
CA PRO A 99 4.13 9.96 -3.72
C PRO A 99 3.61 9.60 -2.33
N PHE A 100 4.43 9.67 -1.28
CA PHE A 100 3.99 9.43 0.10
C PHE A 100 3.17 10.58 0.67
N SER A 101 3.34 11.79 0.13
CA SER A 101 2.57 12.98 0.54
C SER A 101 1.23 13.09 -0.21
N VAL A 102 1.08 12.40 -1.34
CA VAL A 102 -0.13 12.44 -2.17
C VAL A 102 -1.13 11.38 -1.69
N SER A 103 -2.41 11.76 -1.62
CA SER A 103 -3.48 10.82 -1.28
C SER A 103 -3.58 9.70 -2.33
N PRO A 104 -3.78 8.43 -1.92
CA PRO A 104 -3.97 7.31 -2.85
C PRO A 104 -5.06 7.56 -3.90
N VAL A 105 -6.12 8.30 -3.53
CA VAL A 105 -7.21 8.66 -4.44
C VAL A 105 -6.72 9.56 -5.58
N ILE A 106 -5.86 10.54 -5.27
CA ILE A 106 -5.29 11.44 -6.27
C ILE A 106 -4.33 10.68 -7.18
N ALA A 107 -3.51 9.79 -6.62
CA ALA A 107 -2.64 8.92 -7.41
C ALA A 107 -3.44 8.09 -8.44
N GLY A 108 -4.58 7.52 -8.02
CA GLY A 108 -5.51 6.85 -8.91
C GLY A 108 -6.07 7.77 -10.00
N LEU A 109 -6.50 8.97 -9.64
CA LEU A 109 -7.02 9.96 -10.61
C LEU A 109 -5.95 10.36 -11.63
N VAL A 110 -4.69 10.53 -11.23
CA VAL A 110 -3.58 10.81 -12.15
C VAL A 110 -3.45 9.70 -13.19
N TYR A 111 -3.52 8.42 -12.79
CA TYR A 111 -3.51 7.32 -13.75
C TYR A 111 -4.69 7.37 -14.72
N VAL A 112 -5.90 7.67 -14.25
CA VAL A 112 -7.08 7.83 -15.11
C VAL A 112 -6.89 9.02 -16.08
N LEU A 113 -6.35 10.14 -15.62
CA LEU A 113 -6.12 11.33 -16.44
C LEU A 113 -4.99 11.15 -17.45
N MET A 114 -3.99 10.33 -17.14
CA MET A 114 -2.87 10.07 -18.05
C MET A 114 -3.19 8.99 -19.07
N PHE A 115 -3.84 7.90 -18.64
CA PHE A 115 -4.08 6.69 -19.44
C PHE A 115 -5.55 6.46 -19.83
N GLY A 116 -6.47 7.34 -19.45
CA GLY A 116 -7.86 7.28 -19.89
C GLY A 116 -8.03 7.72 -21.35
N ALA A 117 -9.22 7.48 -21.91
CA ALA A 117 -9.54 7.74 -23.32
C ALA A 117 -9.28 9.18 -23.80
N GLN A 118 -9.37 10.18 -22.91
CA GLN A 118 -9.07 11.59 -23.20
C GLN A 118 -7.76 12.07 -22.55
N GLY A 119 -6.93 11.16 -22.05
CA GLY A 119 -5.69 11.49 -21.36
C GLY A 119 -4.56 11.87 -22.31
N PHE A 120 -3.45 12.36 -21.75
CA PHE A 120 -2.27 12.75 -22.53
C PHE A 120 -1.73 11.60 -23.41
N PHE A 121 -1.85 10.36 -22.94
CA PHE A 121 -1.48 9.16 -23.70
C PHE A 121 -2.68 8.46 -24.36
N GLY A 122 -3.90 8.94 -24.16
CA GLY A 122 -5.15 8.33 -24.65
C GLY A 122 -5.20 8.10 -26.16
N PRO A 123 -4.91 9.11 -27.01
CA PRO A 123 -4.94 8.95 -28.47
C PRO A 123 -3.95 7.91 -28.97
N TRP A 124 -2.72 7.89 -28.43
CA TRP A 124 -1.69 6.92 -28.83
C TRP A 124 -2.04 5.50 -28.40
N LEU A 125 -2.68 5.33 -27.24
CA LEU A 125 -3.16 4.03 -26.78
C LEU A 125 -4.34 3.51 -27.61
N GLN A 126 -5.25 4.39 -28.01
CA GLN A 126 -6.37 4.03 -28.87
C GLN A 126 -5.89 3.59 -30.27
N ASP A 127 -4.88 4.26 -30.82
CA ASP A 127 -4.27 3.89 -32.11
C ASP A 127 -3.59 2.50 -32.08
N HIS A 128 -3.21 2.01 -30.89
CA HIS A 128 -2.58 0.69 -30.69
C HIS A 128 -3.53 -0.37 -30.10
N ASP A 129 -4.83 -0.06 -29.95
CA ASP A 129 -5.84 -0.96 -29.36
C ASP A 129 -5.49 -1.43 -27.93
N ILE A 130 -4.74 -0.62 -27.17
CA ILE A 130 -4.29 -0.95 -25.80
C ILE A 130 -5.21 -0.30 -24.78
N GLN A 131 -5.97 -1.15 -24.09
CA GLN A 131 -7.00 -0.79 -23.12
C GLN A 131 -6.46 -0.89 -21.68
N ILE A 132 -6.09 0.23 -21.05
CA ILE A 132 -5.51 0.24 -19.67
C ILE A 132 -6.55 0.56 -18.60
N VAL A 133 -7.43 1.55 -18.83
CA VAL A 133 -8.43 1.99 -17.85
C VAL A 133 -9.78 2.20 -18.53
N PHE A 134 -10.75 1.33 -18.23
CA PHE A 134 -12.17 1.45 -18.62
C PHE A 134 -12.46 1.83 -20.08
N ALA A 135 -11.69 1.33 -21.05
CA ALA A 135 -12.12 1.32 -22.44
C ALA A 135 -11.39 0.26 -23.19
#